data_AF-A0A379RZ03-F1
#
_entry.id   AF-A0A379RZ03-F1
#
_cell.length_a   1.000
_cell.length_b   1.000
_cell.length_c   1.000
_cell.angle_alpha   90.00
_cell.angle_beta   90.00
_cell.angle_gamma   90.00
#
_symmetry.space_group_name_H-M   'P 1'
#
loop_
_entity.id
_entity.type
_entity.pdbx_description
1 polymer ?
#
loop_
_entity_poly.entity_id
_entity_poly.type
_entity_poly.pdbx_seq_one_letter_code
_entity_poly.pdbx_strand_id
1 'polypeptide(L)' 'MNIAELVSRTQPAEGDKAAQLFIQITAHSPASQNSANIEQAFKALCTELNAQGSINVVNYSQHDEQDGVK' A
#
# COMPACT_ATOMS: atom_id res chain seq x y z
N MET A 1 -5.78 10.48 3.74
CA MET A 1 -5.48 9.04 3.77
C MET A 1 -5.23 8.65 5.21
N ASN A 2 -5.84 7.58 5.68
CA ASN A 2 -5.67 7.06 7.05
C ASN A 2 -5.09 5.64 6.96
N ILE A 3 -4.12 5.34 7.81
CA ILE A 3 -3.51 4.00 7.89
C ILE A 3 -4.43 3.09 8.73
N ALA A 4 -4.82 1.96 8.16
CA ALA A 4 -5.60 0.94 8.84
C ALA A 4 -4.69 -0.15 9.46
N GLU A 5 -3.67 -0.56 8.72
CA GLU A 5 -2.71 -1.57 9.17
C GLU A 5 -1.29 -1.17 8.75
N LEU A 6 -0.32 -1.40 9.63
CA LEU A 6 1.10 -1.30 9.36
C LEU A 6 1.79 -2.53 9.95
N VAL A 7 2.42 -3.33 9.09
CA VAL A 7 3.28 -4.44 9.50
C VAL A 7 4.70 -4.11 9.08
N SER A 8 5.64 -4.25 10.02
CA SER A 8 7.07 -4.11 9.77
C SER A 8 7.82 -5.33 10.28
N ARG A 9 8.70 -5.89 9.46
CA ARG A 9 9.54 -7.03 9.80
C ARG A 9 10.96 -6.77 9.31
N THR A 10 11.93 -7.06 10.15
CA THR A 10 13.34 -7.04 9.76
C THR A 10 13.87 -8.45 9.67
N GLN A 11 14.71 -8.69 8.68
CA GLN A 11 15.54 -9.88 8.60
C GLN A 11 16.99 -9.42 8.77
N PRO A 12 17.70 -9.87 9.82
CA PRO A 12 19.13 -9.63 9.95
C PRO A 12 19.90 -10.17 8.76
N ALA A 13 21.12 -9.68 8.55
CA ALA A 13 22.02 -10.27 7.57
C ALA A 13 22.33 -11.73 7.94
N GLU A 14 22.32 -12.62 6.95
CA GLU A 14 22.56 -14.06 7.15
C GLU A 14 23.37 -14.61 5.97
N GLY A 15 24.62 -15.00 6.25
CA GLY A 15 25.59 -15.38 5.21
C GLY A 15 25.82 -14.23 4.23
N ASP A 16 25.63 -14.50 2.94
CA ASP A 16 25.78 -13.51 1.85
C ASP A 16 24.54 -12.62 1.64
N LYS A 17 23.47 -12.81 2.43
CA LYS A 17 22.25 -11.99 2.32
C LYS A 17 22.39 -10.74 3.19
N ALA A 18 22.23 -9.57 2.57
CA ALA A 18 22.11 -8.31 3.28
C ALA A 18 20.87 -8.28 4.19
N ALA A 19 20.91 -7.45 5.23
CA ALA A 19 19.76 -7.21 6.07
C ALA A 19 18.60 -6.63 5.24
N GLN A 20 17.38 -7.06 5.53
CA GLN A 20 16.18 -6.68 4.78
C GLN A 20 15.12 -6.11 5.71
N LEU A 21 14.34 -5.16 5.19
CA LEU A 21 13.17 -4.58 5.83
C LEU A 21 11.95 -4.85 4.96
N PHE A 22 10.92 -5.43 5.55
CA PHE A 22 9.63 -5.68 4.92
C PHE A 22 8.59 -4.76 5.56
N ILE A 23 7.89 -3.99 4.74
CA ILE A 23 6.81 -3.10 5.18
C ILE A 23 5.55 -3.46 4.38
N GLN A 24 4.45 -3.68 5.08
CA GLN A 24 3.11 -3.76 4.49
C GLN A 24 2.25 -2.66 5.11
N ILE A 25 1.60 -1.86 4.25
CA ILE A 25 0.71 -0.78 4.68
C ILE A 25 -0.65 -1.00 4.02
N THR A 26 -1.70 -1.02 4.81
CA THR A 26 -3.08 -0.92 4.34
C THR A 26 -3.62 0.43 4.76
N ALA A 27 -4.16 1.19 3.82
CA ALA A 27 -4.68 2.52 4.08
C ALA A 27 -5.98 2.74 3.32
N HIS A 28 -6.82 3.62 3.86
CA HIS A 28 -8.05 4.07 3.24
C HIS A 28 -7.94 5.56 2.92
N SER A 29 -8.39 5.96 1.74
CA SER A 29 -8.61 7.35 1.39
C SER A 29 -10.10 7.60 1.18
N PRO A 30 -10.61 8.80 1.50
CA PRO A 30 -11.93 9.22 1.04
C PRO A 30 -12.04 9.04 -0.49
N ALA A 31 -13.21 8.63 -0.98
CA ALA A 31 -13.44 8.35 -2.41
C ALA A 31 -13.20 9.56 -3.33
N SER A 32 -13.13 10.78 -2.77
CA SER A 32 -12.86 12.03 -3.50
C SER A 32 -11.37 12.27 -3.81
N GLN A 33 -10.46 11.45 -3.30
CA GLN A 33 -9.02 11.60 -3.54
C GLN A 33 -8.61 10.81 -4.79
N ASN A 34 -7.96 11.49 -5.75
CA ASN A 34 -7.47 10.88 -6.98
C ASN A 34 -6.40 9.82 -6.66
N SER A 35 -6.74 8.55 -6.86
CA SER A 35 -5.88 7.41 -6.58
C SER A 35 -4.65 7.33 -7.48
N ALA A 36 -4.64 8.00 -8.65
CA ALA A 36 -3.51 7.95 -9.58
C ALA A 36 -2.20 8.48 -8.95
N ASN A 37 -2.29 9.40 -7.99
CA ASN A 37 -1.12 10.00 -7.35
C ASN A 37 -0.37 9.02 -6.43
N ILE A 38 -1.04 7.99 -5.89
CA ILE A 38 -0.42 7.08 -4.91
C ILE A 38 0.46 6.02 -5.58
N GLU A 39 0.07 5.50 -6.74
CA GLU A 39 0.87 4.51 -7.45
C GLU A 39 2.21 5.10 -7.94
N GLN A 40 2.18 6.34 -8.41
CA GLN A 40 3.39 7.04 -8.83
C GLN A 40 4.30 7.32 -7.63
N ALA A 41 3.75 7.81 -6.52
CA ALA A 41 4.51 8.04 -5.29
C ALA A 41 5.12 6.74 -4.75
N PHE A 42 4.37 5.63 -4.81
CA PHE A 42 4.85 4.31 -4.42
C PHE A 42 6.03 3.84 -5.28
N LYS A 43 5.93 3.94 -6.61
CA LYS A 43 7.02 3.56 -7.52
C LYS A 43 8.27 4.42 -7.32
N ALA A 44 8.09 5.72 -7.09
CA ALA A 44 9.18 6.63 -6.76
C ALA A 44 9.89 6.21 -5.46
N LEU A 45 9.12 5.89 -4.41
CA LEU A 45 9.65 5.42 -3.14
C LEU A 45 10.43 4.10 -3.29
N CYS A 46 9.90 3.12 -4.03
CA CYS A 46 10.61 1.87 -4.32
C CYS A 46 11.94 2.14 -5.04
N THR A 47 11.97 3.11 -5.96
CA THR A 47 13.21 3.48 -6.68
C THR A 47 14.22 4.14 -5.75
N GLU A 48 13.77 5.10 -4.94
CA GLU A 48 14.62 5.82 -3.98
C GLU A 48 15.27 4.88 -2.96
N LEU A 49 14.51 3.90 -2.47
CA LEU A 49 14.99 2.92 -1.50
C LEU A 49 15.72 1.73 -2.14
N ASN A 50 15.85 1.69 -3.47
CA ASN A 50 16.29 0.50 -4.22
C ASN A 50 15.57 -0.78 -3.75
N ALA A 51 14.26 -0.66 -3.55
CA ALA A 51 13.39 -1.67 -3.00
C ALA A 51 12.49 -2.28 -4.08
N GLN A 52 12.12 -3.53 -3.87
CA GLN A 52 11.07 -4.20 -4.65
C GLN A 52 9.74 -4.01 -3.92
N GLY A 53 8.66 -3.80 -4.66
CA GLY A 53 7.34 -3.61 -4.06
C GLY A 53 6.20 -3.70 -5.05
N SER A 54 5.02 -3.97 -4.52
CA SER A 54 3.74 -3.91 -5.23
C SER A 54 2.73 -3.07 -4.43
N ILE A 55 1.81 -2.46 -5.16
CA ILE A 55 0.68 -1.73 -4.61
C ILE A 55 -0.58 -2.20 -5.32
N ASN A 56 -1.66 -2.37 -4.56
CA ASN A 56 -2.99 -2.65 -5.10
C ASN A 56 -3.95 -1.58 -4.61
N VAL A 57 -4.54 -0.83 -5.54
CA VAL A 57 -5.51 0.22 -5.24
C VAL A 57 -6.90 -0.31 -5.56
N VAL A 58 -7.78 -0.34 -4.56
CA VAL A 58 -9.18 -0.73 -4.72
C VAL A 58 -10.05 0.51 -4.64
N ASN A 59 -10.71 0.85 -5.74
CA ASN A 59 -11.71 1.92 -5.78
C ASN A 59 -13.11 1.32 -5.69
N TYR A 60 -13.81 1.62 -4.60
CA TYR A 60 -15.23 1.30 -4.49
C TYR A 60 -16.01 2.43 -5.18
N SER A 61 -16.60 2.12 -6.33
CA SER A 61 -17.65 2.95 -6.92
C SER A 61 -18.80 3.02 -5.91
N GLN A 62 -19.38 4.19 -5.66
CA GLN A 62 -20.52 4.36 -4.72
C GLN A 62 -21.83 3.68 -5.20
N HIS A 63 -21.77 2.67 -6.07
CA HIS A 63 -22.93 2.02 -6.69
C HIS A 63 -23.29 0.65 -6.12
N ASP A 64 -22.55 0.12 -5.14
CA ASP A 64 -22.84 -1.20 -4.55
C ASP A 64 -23.63 -1.13 -3.23
N GLU A 65 -24.25 0.02 -2.90
CA GLU A 65 -25.12 0.18 -1.71
C GLU A 65 -26.63 0.21 -2.01
N GLN A 66 -27.08 -0.09 -3.23
CA GLN A 66 -28.51 -0.28 -3.55
C GLN A 66 -28.86 -1.73 -3.88
N ASP A 67 -28.50 -2.68 -3.01
CA ASP A 67 -29.20 -3.97 -3.01
C ASP A 67 -29.18 -4.58 -1.60
N GLY A 68 -29.95 -3.99 -0.69
CA GLY A 68 -29.96 -4.41 0.70
C GLY A 68 -31.03 -3.72 1.57
N VAL A 69 -32.26 -4.21 1.48
CA VAL A 69 -33.37 -4.15 2.48
C VAL A 69 -33.80 -2.75 2.95
N LYS A 70 -35.01 -2.26 2.62
CA LYS A 70 -36.35 -2.81 2.92
C LYS A 70 -37.40 -2.33 1.94
#